data_AF-A0A0F9F4U7-F1
#
_entry.id   AF-A0A0F9F4U7-F1
#
_cell.length_a   1.000
_cell.length_b   1.000
_cell.length_c   1.000
_cell.angle_alpha   90.00
_cell.angle_beta   90.00
_cell.angle_gamma   90.00
#
_symmetry.space_group_name_H-M   'P 1'
#
loop_
_entity.id
_entity.type
_entity.pdbx_description
1 polymer ?
#
loop_
_entity_poly.entity_id
_entity_poly.type
_entity_poly.pdbx_seq_one_letter_code
_entity_poly.pdbx_strand_id
1 'polypeptide(L)'
;MIGSEERQEKILTVVVDDVEVSQYRKNGARTETGHSLEEHQATCDFTINSIAMDINEKIIDKHNGESDLKDKLIRFVGKPADRIEEDFLRLLRGIRFGAKYKFKLENDTAMSIELCAYKIKELPQERVRDELLKILAYPKGIDYLLFYGFIEIIVTTEKSEVDKIFEKLKGLLK
;
A
#
# COMPACT_ATOMS: atom_id res chain seq x y z
N MET A 1 -9.70 45.74 -16.30
CA MET A 1 -9.63 45.79 -14.83
C MET A 1 -10.05 44.43 -14.32
N ILE A 2 -9.09 43.79 -13.64
CA ILE A 2 -9.21 42.69 -12.67
C ILE A 2 -9.96 41.46 -13.17
N GLY A 3 -9.16 40.49 -13.64
CA GLY A 3 -9.58 39.10 -13.75
C GLY A 3 -10.07 38.63 -12.39
N SER A 4 -11.29 38.12 -12.36
CA SER A 4 -11.86 37.41 -11.22
C SER A 4 -11.09 36.11 -11.04
N GLU A 5 -9.97 36.23 -10.34
CA GLU A 5 -9.37 35.29 -9.40
C GLU A 5 -9.94 33.88 -9.45
N GLU A 6 -9.13 33.00 -10.04
CA GLU A 6 -8.74 31.69 -9.50
C GLU A 6 -9.25 31.42 -8.07
N ARG A 7 -10.51 30.99 -7.93
CA ARG A 7 -10.91 30.12 -6.82
C ARG A 7 -10.58 28.69 -7.23
N GLN A 8 -9.30 28.38 -7.26
CA GLN A 8 -8.78 27.04 -7.50
C GLN A 8 -8.07 26.50 -6.25
N GLU A 9 -8.60 26.78 -5.06
CA GLU A 9 -8.27 26.01 -3.86
C GLU A 9 -9.18 24.78 -3.78
N LYS A 10 -8.96 23.81 -4.68
CA LYS A 10 -9.47 22.44 -4.53
C LYS A 10 -8.60 21.69 -3.53
N ILE A 11 -8.61 22.12 -2.27
CA ILE A 11 -7.88 21.42 -1.21
C ILE A 11 -8.77 20.27 -0.72
N LEU A 12 -8.53 19.07 -1.25
CA LEU A 12 -9.29 17.84 -0.96
C LEU A 12 -8.81 17.16 0.34
N THR A 13 -7.77 17.71 0.96
CA THR A 13 -7.16 17.27 2.22
C THR A 13 -6.58 18.47 2.93
N VAL A 14 -7.05 18.77 4.13
CA VAL A 14 -6.57 19.85 5.00
C VAL A 14 -5.95 19.28 6.26
N VAL A 15 -5.03 20.00 6.88
CA VAL A 15 -4.52 19.65 8.22
C VAL A 15 -5.03 20.71 9.19
N VAL A 16 -5.75 20.29 10.23
CA VAL A 16 -6.29 21.16 11.28
C VAL A 16 -5.82 20.61 12.61
N ASP A 17 -5.08 21.39 13.38
CA ASP A 17 -4.55 20.97 14.70
C ASP A 17 -3.85 19.59 14.66
N ASP A 18 -2.93 19.41 13.70
CA ASP A 18 -2.21 18.16 13.41
C ASP A 18 -3.08 16.96 12.97
N VAL A 19 -4.38 17.19 12.74
CA VAL A 19 -5.31 16.20 12.20
C VAL A 19 -5.45 16.39 10.69
N GLU A 20 -5.06 15.37 9.92
CA GLU A 20 -5.34 15.32 8.48
C GLU A 20 -6.83 14.99 8.25
N VAL A 21 -7.57 15.94 7.70
CA VAL A 21 -8.96 15.79 7.30
C VAL A 21 -9.02 15.65 5.79
N SER A 22 -9.45 14.48 5.33
CA SER A 22 -9.51 14.10 3.92
C SER A 22 -10.95 13.88 3.47
N GLN A 23 -11.32 14.38 2.29
CA GLN A 23 -12.60 13.99 1.68
C GLN A 23 -12.57 12.50 1.27
N TYR A 24 -13.73 11.85 1.35
CA TYR A 24 -13.93 10.50 0.84
C TYR A 24 -13.59 10.38 -0.66
N ARG A 25 -13.23 9.17 -1.09
CA ARG A 25 -12.84 8.84 -2.46
C ARG A 25 -13.88 7.91 -3.10
N LYS A 26 -13.94 7.93 -4.43
CA LYS A 26 -14.61 6.92 -5.25
C LYS A 26 -13.75 6.63 -6.47
N ASN A 27 -13.61 5.36 -6.83
CA ASN A 27 -12.75 4.91 -7.94
C ASN A 27 -11.32 5.51 -7.87
N GLY A 28 -10.76 5.62 -6.66
CA GLY A 28 -9.43 6.19 -6.42
C GLY A 28 -9.35 7.72 -6.46
N ALA A 29 -10.40 8.44 -6.83
CA ALA A 29 -10.42 9.90 -6.94
C ALA A 29 -11.25 10.58 -5.84
N ARG A 30 -10.84 11.79 -5.43
CA ARG A 30 -11.68 12.69 -4.62
C ARG A 30 -12.34 13.69 -5.57
N THR A 31 -13.63 13.95 -5.39
CA THR A 31 -14.38 14.90 -6.23
C THR A 31 -15.18 15.86 -5.36
N GLU A 32 -15.53 17.02 -5.91
CA GLU A 32 -16.31 18.05 -5.20
C GLU A 32 -17.68 17.54 -4.71
N THR A 33 -18.32 16.66 -5.48
CA THR A 33 -19.50 15.94 -5.02
C THR A 33 -19.05 14.88 -4.01
N GLY A 34 -19.41 15.06 -2.74
CA GLY A 34 -19.04 14.15 -1.66
C GLY A 34 -19.39 12.69 -1.98
N HIS A 35 -18.49 11.79 -1.61
CA HIS A 35 -18.68 10.34 -1.71
C HIS A 35 -19.15 9.78 -0.37
N SER A 36 -19.66 8.55 -0.37
CA SER A 36 -19.97 7.84 0.87
C SER A 36 -18.71 7.25 1.51
N LEU A 37 -18.77 7.00 2.83
CA LEU A 37 -17.73 6.25 3.53
C LEU A 37 -17.53 4.86 2.90
N GLU A 38 -18.62 4.20 2.51
CA GLU A 38 -18.60 2.88 1.89
C GLU A 38 -17.82 2.88 0.56
N GLU A 39 -18.06 3.88 -0.29
CA GLU A 39 -17.28 4.05 -1.54
C GLU A 39 -15.80 4.32 -1.26
N HIS A 40 -15.49 5.06 -0.18
CA HIS A 40 -14.10 5.29 0.20
C HIS A 40 -13.41 4.02 0.69
N GLN A 41 -14.06 3.25 1.57
CA GLN A 41 -13.53 1.98 2.10
C GLN A 41 -13.22 1.00 0.97
N ALA A 42 -14.05 0.96 -0.07
CA ALA A 42 -13.83 0.15 -1.27
C ALA A 42 -12.57 0.55 -2.05
N THR A 43 -12.06 1.78 -1.87
CA THR A 43 -10.80 2.25 -2.49
C THR A 43 -9.56 1.99 -1.64
N CYS A 44 -9.69 1.56 -0.38
CA CYS A 44 -8.53 1.21 0.47
C CYS A 44 -7.83 -0.04 -0.07
N ASP A 45 -6.52 -0.16 0.15
CA ASP A 45 -5.74 -1.28 -0.38
C ASP A 45 -6.11 -2.62 0.29
N PHE A 46 -6.01 -2.69 1.62
CA PHE A 46 -6.20 -3.91 2.39
C PHE A 46 -7.40 -3.80 3.35
N THR A 47 -8.06 -4.91 3.63
CA THR A 47 -9.25 -4.98 4.50
C THR A 47 -8.99 -4.35 5.87
N ILE A 48 -7.84 -4.66 6.48
CA ILE A 48 -7.41 -4.09 7.76
C ILE A 48 -7.21 -2.56 7.72
N ASN A 49 -6.97 -1.98 6.54
CA ASN A 49 -6.81 -0.53 6.34
C ASN A 49 -8.12 0.13 5.87
N SER A 50 -9.21 -0.63 5.79
CA SER A 50 -10.53 -0.13 5.38
C SER A 50 -11.49 0.02 6.57
N ILE A 51 -11.06 -0.30 7.79
CA ILE A 51 -11.86 -0.15 9.00
C ILE A 51 -11.98 1.35 9.33
N ALA A 52 -13.20 1.80 9.64
CA ALA A 52 -13.48 3.15 10.10
C ALA A 52 -14.15 3.13 11.48
N MET A 53 -14.07 4.26 12.18
CA MET A 53 -14.72 4.46 13.48
C MET A 53 -15.39 5.83 13.49
N ASP A 54 -16.62 5.92 13.98
CA ASP A 54 -17.31 7.20 14.16
C ASP A 54 -16.93 7.88 15.49
N ILE A 55 -17.46 9.09 15.70
CA ILE A 55 -17.20 9.88 16.91
C ILE A 55 -17.77 9.27 18.20
N ASN A 56 -18.65 8.26 18.09
CA ASN A 56 -19.23 7.53 19.21
C ASN A 56 -18.54 6.17 19.41
N GLU A 57 -17.33 6.01 18.86
CA GLU A 57 -16.52 4.78 18.92
C GLU A 57 -17.18 3.56 18.24
N LYS A 58 -18.16 3.79 17.37
CA LYS A 58 -18.78 2.70 16.60
C LYS A 58 -17.88 2.31 15.45
N ILE A 59 -17.48 1.05 15.41
CA ILE A 59 -16.72 0.48 14.30
C ILE A 59 -17.63 0.26 13.08
N ILE A 60 -17.11 0.65 11.91
CA ILE A 60 -17.73 0.50 10.61
C ILE A 60 -16.76 -0.31 9.73
N ASP A 61 -17.04 -1.59 9.57
CA ASP A 61 -16.24 -2.52 8.77
C ASP A 61 -17.12 -3.21 7.72
N LYS A 62 -16.95 -2.83 6.46
CA LYS A 62 -17.68 -3.38 5.31
C LYS A 62 -16.92 -4.49 4.58
N HIS A 63 -15.65 -4.71 4.92
CA HIS A 63 -14.75 -5.57 4.17
C HIS A 63 -14.09 -6.66 5.03
N ASN A 64 -14.61 -6.90 6.24
CA ASN A 64 -14.13 -7.89 7.20
C ASN A 64 -12.68 -7.64 7.67
N GLY A 65 -12.28 -6.38 7.73
CA GLY A 65 -10.98 -5.97 8.28
C GLY A 65 -10.77 -6.38 9.72
N GLU A 66 -11.79 -6.35 10.59
CA GLU A 66 -11.67 -6.78 11.99
C GLU A 66 -11.34 -8.28 12.09
N SER A 67 -11.95 -9.09 11.23
CA SER A 67 -11.68 -10.53 11.17
C SER A 67 -10.26 -10.79 10.66
N ASP A 68 -9.87 -10.18 9.54
CA ASP A 68 -8.51 -10.35 8.99
C ASP A 68 -7.44 -9.81 9.96
N LEU A 69 -7.74 -8.75 10.72
CA LEU A 69 -6.85 -8.24 11.78
C LEU A 69 -6.66 -9.27 12.90
N LYS A 70 -7.75 -9.92 13.35
CA LYS A 70 -7.71 -10.99 14.35
C LYS A 70 -6.94 -12.21 13.85
N ASP A 71 -7.13 -12.58 12.57
CA ASP A 71 -6.49 -13.72 11.92
C ASP A 71 -5.06 -13.42 11.45
N LYS A 72 -4.60 -12.18 11.63
CA LYS A 72 -3.27 -11.70 11.21
C LYS A 72 -3.03 -11.89 9.72
N LEU A 73 -4.01 -11.47 8.91
CA LEU A 73 -4.00 -11.57 7.46
C LEU A 73 -3.90 -10.19 6.80
N ILE A 74 -3.08 -10.12 5.75
CA ILE A 74 -3.07 -9.03 4.77
C ILE A 74 -3.88 -9.53 3.57
N ARG A 75 -5.08 -8.97 3.39
CA ARG A 75 -6.01 -9.29 2.30
C ARG A 75 -6.40 -8.02 1.56
N PHE A 76 -6.40 -8.03 0.23
CA PHE A 76 -6.91 -6.92 -0.57
C PHE A 76 -8.41 -6.66 -0.31
N VAL A 77 -8.83 -5.40 -0.38
CA VAL A 77 -10.27 -5.07 -0.48
C VAL A 77 -10.77 -5.45 -1.87
N GLY A 78 -11.76 -6.34 -1.95
CA GLY A 78 -12.30 -6.79 -3.24
C GLY A 78 -11.36 -7.76 -3.96
N LYS A 79 -11.30 -7.68 -5.29
CA LYS A 79 -10.46 -8.58 -6.10
C LYS A 79 -9.01 -8.06 -6.16
N PRO A 80 -8.00 -8.88 -5.83
CA PRO A 80 -6.59 -8.47 -5.89
C PRO A 80 -6.15 -7.88 -7.24
N ALA A 81 -6.55 -8.49 -8.35
CA ALA A 81 -6.19 -8.02 -9.70
C ALA A 81 -6.65 -6.58 -9.94
N ASP A 82 -7.92 -6.28 -9.67
CA ASP A 82 -8.50 -4.94 -9.83
C ASP A 82 -7.75 -3.91 -8.95
N ARG A 83 -7.38 -4.30 -7.73
CA ARG A 83 -6.66 -3.40 -6.83
C ARG A 83 -5.22 -3.18 -7.26
N ILE A 84 -4.58 -4.16 -7.85
CA ILE A 84 -3.22 -4.00 -8.36
C ILE A 84 -3.22 -3.06 -9.56
N GLU A 85 -4.18 -3.17 -10.48
CA GLU A 85 -4.29 -2.29 -11.66
C GLU A 85 -4.46 -0.80 -11.30
N GLU A 86 -5.11 -0.50 -10.18
CA GLU A 86 -5.27 0.89 -9.75
C GLU A 86 -3.96 1.54 -9.26
N ASP A 87 -3.09 0.77 -8.61
CA ASP A 87 -1.79 1.25 -8.11
C ASP A 87 -0.85 0.07 -7.83
N PHE A 88 0.12 -0.16 -8.72
CA PHE A 88 1.10 -1.23 -8.58
C PHE A 88 1.95 -1.10 -7.29
N LEU A 89 2.01 0.07 -6.66
CA LEU A 89 2.72 0.24 -5.38
C LEU A 89 2.12 -0.64 -4.27
N ARG A 90 0.86 -1.07 -4.43
CA ARG A 90 0.19 -1.97 -3.49
C ARG A 90 0.87 -3.34 -3.37
N LEU A 91 1.58 -3.79 -4.41
CA LEU A 91 2.39 -5.00 -4.37
C LEU A 91 3.46 -4.91 -3.27
N LEU A 92 4.23 -3.80 -3.28
CA LEU A 92 5.25 -3.51 -2.27
C LEU A 92 4.62 -3.23 -0.89
N ARG A 93 3.49 -2.53 -0.84
CA ARG A 93 2.78 -2.26 0.43
C ARG A 93 2.31 -3.55 1.10
N GLY A 94 1.82 -4.53 0.34
CA GLY A 94 1.34 -5.81 0.87
C GLY A 94 2.45 -6.56 1.61
N ILE A 95 3.62 -6.68 0.96
CA ILE A 95 4.78 -7.31 1.59
C ILE A 95 5.33 -6.47 2.76
N ARG A 96 5.29 -5.14 2.67
CA ARG A 96 5.67 -4.26 3.78
C ARG A 96 4.79 -4.53 5.00
N PHE A 97 3.47 -4.62 4.83
CA PHE A 97 2.56 -4.87 5.94
C PHE A 97 2.73 -6.28 6.52
N GLY A 98 2.97 -7.28 5.66
CA GLY A 98 3.36 -8.62 6.11
C GLY A 98 4.61 -8.59 6.99
N ALA A 99 5.67 -7.88 6.55
CA ALA A 99 6.91 -7.72 7.29
C ALA A 99 6.73 -6.92 8.60
N LYS A 100 6.06 -5.77 8.53
CA LYS A 100 5.84 -4.83 9.65
C LYS A 100 5.04 -5.48 10.78
N TYR A 101 3.88 -6.05 10.45
CA TYR A 101 2.94 -6.57 11.45
C TYR A 101 3.18 -8.05 11.76
N LYS A 102 4.08 -8.71 11.03
CA LYS A 102 4.32 -10.17 11.09
C LYS A 102 3.03 -10.95 10.75
N PHE A 103 2.24 -10.40 9.83
CA PHE A 103 1.01 -10.99 9.33
C PHE A 103 1.30 -11.85 8.11
N LYS A 104 0.46 -12.87 7.88
CA LYS A 104 0.52 -13.65 6.64
C LYS A 104 -0.23 -12.88 5.56
N LEU A 105 0.17 -13.09 4.31
CA LEU A 105 -0.67 -12.66 3.19
C LEU A 105 -1.72 -13.75 2.98
N GLU A 106 -2.94 -13.30 2.73
CA GLU A 106 -4.01 -14.17 2.27
C GLU A 106 -3.65 -14.82 0.93
N ASN A 107 -4.14 -16.02 0.64
CA ASN A 107 -3.66 -16.84 -0.48
C ASN A 107 -3.81 -16.14 -1.85
N ASP A 108 -4.99 -15.59 -2.15
CA ASP A 108 -5.22 -14.90 -3.43
C ASP A 108 -4.42 -13.61 -3.52
N THR A 109 -4.27 -12.91 -2.39
CA THR A 109 -3.41 -11.73 -2.24
C THR A 109 -1.94 -12.07 -2.52
N ALA A 110 -1.43 -13.14 -1.91
CA ALA A 110 -0.06 -13.61 -2.11
C ALA A 110 0.20 -14.01 -3.56
N MET A 111 -0.69 -14.84 -4.13
CA MET A 111 -0.58 -15.29 -5.52
C MET A 111 -0.62 -14.12 -6.50
N SER A 112 -1.50 -13.14 -6.28
CA SER A 112 -1.59 -11.98 -7.16
C SER A 112 -0.35 -11.08 -7.06
N ILE A 113 0.23 -10.95 -5.86
CA ILE A 113 1.49 -10.22 -5.68
C ILE A 113 2.63 -10.89 -6.46
N GLU A 114 2.74 -12.20 -6.36
CA GLU A 114 3.76 -12.98 -7.08
C GLU A 114 3.60 -12.85 -8.59
N LEU A 115 2.39 -13.11 -9.10
CA LEU A 115 2.10 -13.05 -10.54
C LEU A 115 2.30 -11.65 -11.14
N CYS A 116 2.03 -10.60 -10.37
CA CYS A 116 2.10 -9.22 -10.84
C CYS A 116 3.37 -8.48 -10.41
N ALA A 117 4.34 -9.15 -9.76
CA ALA A 117 5.53 -8.49 -9.21
C ALA A 117 6.26 -7.63 -10.26
N TYR A 118 6.36 -8.10 -11.51
CA TYR A 118 7.01 -7.39 -12.60
C TYR A 118 6.44 -5.99 -12.90
N LYS A 119 5.18 -5.73 -12.54
CA LYS A 119 4.49 -4.45 -12.79
C LYS A 119 5.07 -3.28 -12.00
N ILE A 120 5.86 -3.54 -10.95
CA ILE A 120 6.53 -2.45 -10.22
C ILE A 120 7.51 -1.67 -11.11
N LYS A 121 7.92 -2.21 -12.28
CA LYS A 121 8.72 -1.50 -13.28
C LYS A 121 7.99 -0.32 -13.93
N GLU A 122 6.67 -0.30 -13.85
CA GLU A 122 5.83 0.78 -14.37
C GLU A 122 5.66 1.93 -13.37
N LEU A 123 6.13 1.75 -12.12
CA LEU A 123 6.08 2.79 -11.09
C LEU A 123 7.24 3.79 -11.25
N PRO A 124 7.02 5.07 -10.89
CA PRO A 124 8.10 6.01 -10.69
C PRO A 124 9.12 5.49 -9.67
N GLN A 125 10.42 5.63 -9.98
CA GLN A 125 11.50 5.07 -9.18
C GLN A 125 11.52 5.63 -7.75
N GLU A 126 11.12 6.89 -7.54
CA GLU A 126 11.01 7.49 -6.22
C GLU A 126 9.96 6.79 -5.35
N ARG A 127 8.82 6.41 -5.92
CA ARG A 127 7.76 5.69 -5.17
C ARG A 127 8.24 4.30 -4.76
N VAL A 128 8.95 3.61 -5.66
CA VAL A 128 9.55 2.29 -5.38
C VAL A 128 10.61 2.40 -4.29
N ARG A 129 11.53 3.37 -4.40
CA ARG A 129 12.59 3.62 -3.41
C ARG A 129 12.00 3.91 -2.03
N ASP A 130 11.03 4.82 -1.95
CA ASP A 130 10.45 5.23 -0.67
C ASP A 130 9.72 4.08 0.02
N GLU A 131 9.07 3.20 -0.74
CA GLU A 131 8.42 2.01 -0.19
C GLU A 131 9.44 0.92 0.16
N LEU A 132 10.50 0.74 -0.64
CA LEU A 132 11.61 -0.18 -0.36
C LEU A 132 12.30 0.17 0.97
N LEU A 133 12.61 1.45 1.20
CA LEU A 133 13.21 1.90 2.47
C LEU A 133 12.33 1.56 3.67
N LYS A 134 11.01 1.69 3.53
CA LYS A 134 10.06 1.30 4.60
C LYS A 134 10.01 -0.21 4.79
N ILE A 135 10.18 -1.02 3.75
CA ILE A 135 10.23 -2.49 3.87
C ILE A 135 11.50 -2.91 4.61
N LEU A 136 12.65 -2.35 4.22
CA LEU A 136 13.96 -2.66 4.79
C LEU A 136 14.11 -2.24 6.27
N ALA A 137 13.22 -1.35 6.76
CA ALA A 137 13.14 -1.02 8.18
C ALA A 137 12.68 -2.20 9.07
N TYR A 138 12.16 -3.28 8.47
CA TYR A 138 11.71 -4.47 9.18
C TYR A 138 12.60 -5.68 8.84
N PRO A 139 13.08 -6.47 9.83
CA PRO A 139 13.97 -7.61 9.57
C PRO A 139 13.45 -8.61 8.53
N LYS A 140 12.14 -8.91 8.56
CA LYS A 140 11.49 -9.80 7.58
C LYS A 140 11.33 -9.17 6.19
N GLY A 141 11.55 -7.87 6.04
CA GLY A 141 11.35 -7.16 4.79
C GLY A 141 12.20 -7.70 3.66
N ILE A 142 13.46 -8.05 3.95
CA ILE A 142 14.38 -8.66 2.97
C ILE A 142 13.86 -10.04 2.53
N ASP A 143 13.39 -10.86 3.45
CA ASP A 143 12.83 -12.19 3.13
C ASP A 143 11.66 -12.08 2.15
N TYR A 144 10.77 -11.11 2.39
CA TYR A 144 9.66 -10.82 1.49
C TYR A 144 10.09 -10.33 0.11
N LEU A 145 11.05 -9.40 0.06
CA LEU A 145 11.56 -8.86 -1.19
C LEU A 145 12.21 -9.94 -2.05
N LEU A 146 12.93 -10.88 -1.42
CA LEU A 146 13.52 -12.06 -2.04
C LEU A 146 12.46 -13.05 -2.51
N PHE A 147 11.55 -13.44 -1.62
CA PHE A 147 10.56 -14.48 -1.90
C PHE A 147 9.66 -14.12 -3.08
N TYR A 148 9.25 -12.86 -3.18
CA TYR A 148 8.39 -12.36 -4.26
C TYR A 148 9.17 -11.81 -5.47
N GLY A 149 10.50 -11.98 -5.52
CA GLY A 149 11.33 -11.61 -6.68
C GLY A 149 11.48 -10.11 -6.94
N PHE A 150 11.20 -9.26 -5.94
CA PHE A 150 11.24 -7.81 -6.11
C PHE A 150 12.68 -7.28 -6.20
N ILE A 151 13.66 -7.91 -5.54
CA ILE A 151 15.04 -7.41 -5.60
C ILE A 151 15.62 -7.53 -7.01
N GLU A 152 15.40 -8.66 -7.67
CA GLU A 152 15.83 -8.91 -9.05
C GLU A 152 15.23 -7.88 -10.01
N ILE A 153 13.99 -7.49 -9.76
CA ILE A 153 13.28 -6.48 -10.55
C ILE A 153 13.84 -5.08 -10.29
N ILE A 154 14.06 -4.70 -9.02
CA ILE A 154 14.46 -3.34 -8.63
C ILE A 154 15.91 -3.06 -9.00
N VAL A 155 16.81 -4.01 -8.73
CA VAL A 155 18.25 -3.75 -8.87
C VAL A 155 18.67 -3.70 -10.33
N THR A 156 17.94 -4.33 -11.26
CA THR A 156 18.21 -4.30 -12.72
C THR A 156 19.70 -4.45 -13.09
N THR A 157 20.47 -5.14 -12.26
CA THR A 157 21.91 -5.35 -12.42
C THR A 157 22.13 -6.83 -12.68
N GLU A 158 23.26 -7.20 -13.27
CA GLU A 158 23.61 -8.61 -13.43
C GLU A 158 23.40 -9.37 -12.11
N LYS A 159 22.84 -10.58 -12.20
CA LYS A 159 22.57 -11.46 -11.05
C LYS A 159 23.79 -11.60 -10.12
N SER A 160 25.00 -11.53 -10.70
CA SER A 160 26.29 -11.57 -10.02
C SER A 160 26.52 -10.41 -9.01
N GLU A 161 25.97 -9.21 -9.25
CA GLU A 161 26.09 -8.08 -8.33
C GLU A 161 25.03 -8.13 -7.22
N VAL A 162 23.83 -8.58 -7.57
CA VAL A 162 22.73 -8.83 -6.62
C VAL A 162 23.18 -9.83 -5.56
N ASP A 163 23.78 -10.95 -5.98
CA ASP A 163 24.30 -11.98 -5.08
C ASP A 163 25.39 -11.43 -4.13
N LYS A 164 26.26 -10.53 -4.60
CA LYS A 164 27.29 -9.88 -3.77
C LYS A 164 26.69 -8.95 -2.72
N ILE A 165 25.66 -8.16 -3.09
CA ILE A 165 24.94 -7.31 -2.14
C ILE A 165 24.28 -8.18 -1.07
N PHE A 166 23.69 -9.30 -1.46
CA PHE A 166 23.05 -10.22 -0.53
C PHE A 166 24.01 -10.87 0.46
N GLU A 167 25.16 -11.37 0.01
CA GLU A 167 26.16 -11.92 0.93
C GLU A 167 26.65 -10.86 1.94
N LYS A 168 26.76 -9.61 1.48
CA LYS A 168 27.12 -8.49 2.36
C LYS A 168 26.01 -8.17 3.39
N LEU A 169 24.74 -8.23 2.99
CA LEU A 169 23.59 -8.01 3.87
C LEU A 169 23.40 -9.13 4.89
N LYS A 170 23.59 -10.41 4.50
CA LYS A 170 23.57 -11.55 5.43
C LYS A 170 24.67 -11.44 6.50
N GLY A 171 25.83 -10.90 6.14
CA GLY A 171 26.91 -10.63 7.07
C GLY A 171 26.60 -9.55 8.11
N LEU A 172 25.69 -8.63 7.80
CA LEU A 172 25.27 -7.52 8.67
C LEU A 172 24.12 -7.88 9.62
N LEU A 173 23.42 -8.99 9.37
CA LEU A 173 22.28 -9.47 10.16
C LEU A 173 22.66 -10.60 11.15
N LYS A 174 23.95 -10.79 11.41
CA LYS A 174 24.46 -11.66 12.48
C LYS A 174 24.71 -10.89 13.77
#